data_AF-A0AAE3TBR1-F1
#
_entry.id   AF-A0AAE3TBR1-F1
#
_cell.length_a   1.000
_cell.length_b   1.000
_cell.length_c   1.000
_cell.angle_alpha   90.00
_cell.angle_beta   90.00
_cell.angle_gamma   90.00
#
_symmetry.space_group_name_H-M   'P 1'
#
loop_
_entity.id
_entity.type
_entity.pdbx_description
1 polymer ?
#
loop_
_entity_poly.entity_id
_entity_poly.type
_entity_poly.pdbx_seq_one_letter_code
_entity_poly.pdbx_strand_id
1 'polypeptide(L)'
;MKPYFKFIIIKIVMVRPQYKITLTYFFISSLWIYFSDRIVQQFNFSSATATLIQTFKGWFFVLVTSLMLFFMIQKAKRDLIKREKEKYKLYETTMRGVHHIVNNFLLKMNFFKEIVSESKAVNQEVIESINKTIFETAEELKKLSNIENPSDEKIRKAVYKNTKAGY
;
A
#
# COMPACT_ATOMS: atom_id res chain seq x y z
N MET A 1 2.21 35.39 11.52
CA MET A 1 2.31 33.92 11.33
C MET A 1 1.38 33.55 10.17
N LYS A 2 1.93 33.10 9.01
CA LYS A 2 1.25 33.14 7.70
C LYS A 2 0.14 32.08 7.51
N PRO A 3 -0.97 32.40 6.82
CA PRO A 3 -2.16 31.56 6.65
C PRO A 3 -1.99 30.26 5.83
N TYR A 4 -0.89 30.13 5.07
CA TYR A 4 -0.60 28.93 4.25
C TYR A 4 -0.35 27.66 5.07
N PHE A 5 0.18 27.79 6.29
CA PHE A 5 0.49 26.65 7.15
C PHE A 5 -0.78 25.94 7.64
N LYS A 6 -1.85 26.70 7.87
CA LYS A 6 -3.16 26.21 8.31
C LYS A 6 -3.78 25.29 7.24
N PHE A 7 -3.64 25.65 5.97
CA PHE A 7 -4.19 24.89 4.84
C PHE A 7 -3.47 23.54 4.64
N ILE A 8 -2.15 23.51 4.78
CA ILE A 8 -1.34 22.29 4.67
C ILE A 8 -1.64 21.33 5.81
N ILE A 9 -1.73 21.83 7.04
CA ILE A 9 -2.08 21.01 8.22
C ILE A 9 -3.48 20.41 8.05
N ILE A 10 -4.47 21.21 7.66
CA ILE A 10 -5.84 20.74 7.44
C ILE A 10 -5.89 19.64 6.35
N LYS A 11 -5.13 19.80 5.26
CA LYS A 11 -5.06 18.80 4.19
C LYS A 11 -4.37 17.52 4.64
N ILE A 12 -3.27 17.60 5.39
CA ILE A 12 -2.54 16.44 5.92
C ILE A 12 -3.38 15.66 6.95
N VAL A 13 -4.09 16.39 7.83
CA VAL A 13 -5.03 15.84 8.81
C VAL A 13 -6.18 15.09 8.12
N MET A 14 -6.66 15.58 6.97
CA MET A 14 -7.73 14.92 6.20
C MET A 14 -7.27 13.68 5.41
N VAL A 15 -5.97 13.53 5.13
CA VAL A 15 -5.47 12.45 4.25
C VAL A 15 -5.14 11.18 5.03
N ARG A 16 -4.79 11.25 6.32
CA ARG A 16 -4.51 10.06 7.13
C ARG A 16 -5.71 9.67 8.00
N PRO A 17 -6.16 8.40 7.94
CA PRO A 17 -7.35 7.95 8.66
C PRO A 17 -7.23 8.12 10.18
N GLN A 18 -6.00 8.01 10.73
CA GLN A 18 -5.73 8.17 12.17
C GLN A 18 -6.19 9.54 12.68
N TYR A 19 -5.79 10.63 12.01
CA TYR A 19 -6.17 11.98 12.44
C TYR A 19 -7.66 12.23 12.29
N LYS A 20 -8.29 11.72 11.22
CA LYS A 20 -9.73 11.82 11.04
C LYS A 20 -10.48 11.15 12.19
N ILE A 21 -10.08 9.94 12.58
CA ILE A 21 -10.71 9.20 13.68
C ILE A 21 -10.52 9.95 15.00
N THR A 22 -9.29 10.34 15.33
CA THR A 22 -8.98 11.04 16.59
C THR A 22 -9.69 12.39 16.69
N LEU A 23 -9.73 13.17 15.61
CA LEU A 23 -10.34 14.50 15.63
C LEU A 23 -11.87 14.42 15.69
N THR A 24 -12.49 13.48 14.96
CA THR A 24 -13.92 13.22 15.06
C THR A 24 -14.29 12.74 16.46
N TYR A 25 -13.52 11.83 17.04
CA TYR A 25 -13.71 11.40 18.43
C TYR A 25 -13.60 12.58 19.39
N PHE A 26 -12.51 13.36 19.32
CA PHE A 26 -12.30 14.54 20.17
C PHE A 26 -13.50 15.49 20.15
N PHE A 27 -13.94 15.94 18.97
CA PHE A 27 -15.04 16.88 18.87
C PHE A 27 -16.37 16.30 19.35
N ILE A 28 -16.71 15.07 18.94
CA ILE A 28 -17.97 14.42 19.35
C ILE A 28 -17.98 14.18 20.85
N SER A 29 -16.87 13.72 21.42
CA SER A 29 -16.73 13.47 22.86
C SER A 29 -16.79 14.74 23.67
N SER A 30 -16.07 15.80 23.28
CA SER A 30 -16.14 17.10 23.96
C SER A 30 -17.54 17.70 23.90
N LEU A 31 -18.20 17.63 22.75
CA LEU A 31 -19.56 18.13 22.57
C LEU A 31 -20.55 17.35 23.42
N TRP A 32 -20.44 16.02 23.42
CA TRP A 32 -21.27 15.16 24.25
C TRP A 32 -21.11 15.48 25.73
N ILE A 33 -19.88 15.50 26.26
CA ILE A 33 -19.62 15.78 27.67
C ILE A 33 -20.23 17.12 28.07
N TYR A 34 -19.93 18.19 27.31
CA TYR A 34 -20.43 19.53 27.61
C TYR A 34 -21.96 19.61 27.65
N PHE A 35 -22.65 19.17 26.59
CA PHE A 35 -24.11 19.28 26.52
C PHE A 35 -24.82 18.33 27.49
N SER A 36 -24.33 17.11 27.60
CA SER A 36 -24.96 16.11 28.46
C SER A 36 -24.81 16.45 29.94
N ASP A 37 -23.73 17.10 30.39
CA ASP A 37 -23.60 17.60 31.76
C ASP A 37 -24.60 18.74 32.04
N ARG A 38 -24.74 19.67 31.09
CA ARG A 38 -25.70 20.79 31.20
C ARG A 38 -27.13 20.30 31.33
N ILE A 39 -27.51 19.28 30.54
CA ILE A 39 -28.85 18.70 30.59
C ILE A 39 -29.12 18.11 31.98
N VAL A 40 -28.20 17.30 32.53
CA VAL A 40 -28.39 16.68 33.86
C VAL A 40 -28.51 17.74 34.96
N GLN A 41 -27.74 18.83 34.88
CA GLN A 41 -27.80 19.93 35.86
C GLN A 41 -29.08 20.77 35.79
N GLN A 42 -29.77 20.82 34.66
CA GLN A 42 -31.03 21.57 34.53
C GLN A 42 -32.21 20.91 35.24
N PHE A 43 -32.11 19.61 35.52
CA PHE A 43 -33.12 18.87 36.26
C PHE A 43 -32.68 18.76 37.73
N ASN A 44 -33.47 19.34 38.65
CA ASN A 44 -33.22 19.30 40.11
C ASN A 44 -33.45 17.89 40.70
N PHE A 45 -32.65 16.91 40.26
CA PHE A 45 -32.71 15.54 40.75
C PHE A 45 -32.13 15.40 42.16
N SER A 46 -32.63 14.41 42.92
CA SER A 46 -31.98 13.98 44.15
C SER A 46 -30.58 13.43 43.86
N SER A 47 -29.67 13.49 44.84
CA SER A 47 -28.28 13.00 44.69
C SER A 47 -28.20 11.55 44.20
N ALA A 48 -29.12 10.69 44.65
CA ALA A 48 -29.17 9.28 44.24
C ALA A 48 -29.60 9.13 42.77
N THR A 49 -30.63 9.85 42.35
CA THR A 49 -31.13 9.82 40.96
C THR A 49 -30.11 10.41 39.98
N ALA A 50 -29.46 11.52 40.35
CA ALA A 50 -28.41 12.15 39.53
C ALA A 50 -27.23 11.21 39.28
N THR A 51 -26.82 10.45 40.30
CA THR A 51 -25.72 9.47 40.18
C THR A 51 -26.08 8.36 39.19
N LEU A 52 -27.30 7.81 39.27
CA LEU A 52 -27.76 6.76 38.38
C LEU A 52 -27.82 7.25 36.92
N ILE A 53 -28.34 8.46 36.69
CA ILE A 53 -28.38 9.08 35.35
C ILE A 53 -26.98 9.27 34.77
N GLN A 54 -26.01 9.72 35.57
CA GLN A 54 -24.63 9.89 35.11
C GLN A 54 -23.99 8.56 34.68
N THR A 55 -24.24 7.46 35.42
CA THR A 55 -23.75 6.12 35.04
C THR A 55 -24.36 5.66 33.71
N PHE A 56 -25.69 5.74 33.56
CA PHE A 56 -26.37 5.35 32.33
C PHE A 56 -25.93 6.20 31.13
N LYS A 57 -25.74 7.50 31.32
CA LYS A 57 -25.19 8.40 30.31
C LYS A 57 -23.77 8.00 29.90
N GLY A 58 -22.92 7.63 30.86
CA GLY A 58 -21.58 7.11 30.59
C GLY A 58 -21.61 5.84 29.74
N TRP A 59 -22.47 4.88 30.09
CA TRP A 59 -22.64 3.65 29.31
C TRP A 59 -23.19 3.92 27.90
N PHE A 60 -24.18 4.81 27.77
CA PHE A 60 -24.71 5.20 26.48
C PHE A 60 -23.63 5.84 25.60
N PHE A 61 -22.80 6.73 26.18
CA PHE A 61 -21.66 7.31 25.49
C PHE A 61 -20.66 6.26 25.01
N VAL A 62 -20.27 5.32 25.87
CA VAL A 62 -19.34 4.24 25.51
C VAL A 62 -19.92 3.36 24.40
N LEU A 63 -21.20 3.02 24.46
CA LEU A 63 -21.88 2.21 23.43
C LEU A 63 -21.88 2.94 22.08
N VAL A 64 -22.30 4.21 22.06
CA VAL A 64 -22.40 4.98 20.81
C VAL A 64 -21.02 5.26 20.22
N THR A 65 -20.06 5.66 21.06
CA THR A 65 -18.70 5.97 20.60
C THR A 65 -17.93 4.73 20.15
N SER A 66 -18.06 3.59 20.84
CA SER A 66 -17.42 2.34 20.41
C SER A 66 -17.96 1.88 19.04
N LEU A 67 -19.28 1.97 18.82
CA LEU A 67 -19.88 1.65 17.53
C LEU A 67 -19.44 2.60 16.42
N MET A 68 -19.42 3.91 16.68
CA MET A 68 -18.92 4.93 15.75
C MET A 68 -17.46 4.65 15.37
N LEU A 69 -16.59 4.43 16.35
CA LEU A 69 -15.17 4.14 16.13
C LEU A 69 -14.99 2.84 15.34
N PHE A 70 -15.75 1.80 15.66
CA PHE A 70 -15.72 0.53 14.93
C PHE A 70 -15.98 0.73 13.43
N PHE A 71 -17.05 1.46 13.07
CA PHE A 71 -17.37 1.73 11.67
C PHE A 71 -16.31 2.59 10.97
N MET A 72 -15.76 3.59 11.66
CA MET A 72 -14.70 4.43 11.09
C MET A 72 -13.41 3.63 10.84
N ILE A 73 -13.00 2.78 11.78
CA ILE A 73 -11.84 1.90 11.65
C ILE A 73 -12.08 0.89 10.54
N GLN A 74 -13.26 0.28 10.49
CA GLN A 74 -13.62 -0.68 9.45
C GLN A 74 -13.54 -0.07 8.05
N LYS A 75 -14.02 1.17 7.89
CA LYS A 75 -13.91 1.91 6.63
C LYS A 75 -12.45 2.20 6.28
N ALA A 76 -11.67 2.72 7.24
CA ALA A 76 -10.25 3.00 7.03
C ALA A 76 -9.45 1.74 6.62
N LYS A 77 -9.74 0.59 7.25
CA LYS A 77 -9.14 -0.71 6.90
C LYS A 77 -9.52 -1.15 5.49
N ARG A 78 -10.79 -1.02 5.09
CA ARG A 78 -11.24 -1.35 3.73
C ARG A 78 -10.54 -0.49 2.68
N ASP A 79 -10.41 0.81 2.94
CA ASP A 79 -9.72 1.73 2.04
C ASP A 79 -8.22 1.38 1.93
N LEU A 80 -7.58 0.99 3.04
CA LEU A 80 -6.19 0.54 3.04
C LEU A 80 -6.00 -0.73 2.18
N ILE A 81 -6.82 -1.75 2.40
CA ILE A 81 -6.77 -3.02 1.63
C ILE A 81 -7.02 -2.75 0.14
N LYS A 82 -7.96 -1.85 -0.18
CA LYS A 82 -8.22 -1.45 -1.56
C LYS A 82 -6.98 -0.84 -2.22
N ARG A 83 -6.31 0.09 -1.54
CA ARG A 83 -5.06 0.71 -2.03
C ARG A 83 -3.94 -0.29 -2.19
N GLU A 84 -3.81 -1.25 -1.27
CA GLU A 84 -2.82 -2.32 -1.35
C GLU A 84 -3.07 -3.20 -2.58
N LYS A 85 -4.34 -3.59 -2.81
CA LYS A 85 -4.73 -4.36 -4.01
C LYS A 85 -4.50 -3.59 -5.31
N GLU A 86 -4.79 -2.30 -5.34
CA GLU A 86 -4.52 -1.43 -6.50
C GLU A 86 -3.03 -1.35 -6.80
N LYS A 87 -2.18 -1.20 -5.77
CA LYS A 87 -0.71 -1.25 -5.91
C LYS A 87 -0.24 -2.59 -6.47
N TYR A 88 -0.79 -3.70 -5.97
CA TYR A 88 -0.45 -5.03 -6.47
C TYR A 88 -0.82 -5.20 -7.94
N LYS A 89 -2.02 -4.75 -8.33
CA LYS A 89 -2.48 -4.78 -9.73
C LYS A 89 -1.61 -3.92 -10.66
N LEU A 90 -1.21 -2.74 -10.20
CA LEU A 90 -0.30 -1.86 -10.94
C LEU A 90 1.04 -2.56 -11.17
N TYR A 91 1.63 -3.11 -10.10
CA TYR A 91 2.88 -3.86 -10.17
C TYR A 91 2.78 -5.04 -11.16
N GLU A 92 1.73 -5.85 -11.06
CA GLU A 92 1.47 -6.98 -11.96
C GLU A 92 1.40 -6.52 -13.44
N THR A 93 0.68 -5.42 -13.70
CA THR A 93 0.53 -4.86 -15.05
C THR A 93 1.85 -4.34 -15.59
N THR A 94 2.63 -3.61 -14.77
CA THR A 94 3.96 -3.14 -15.14
C THR A 94 4.89 -4.31 -15.44
N MET A 95 4.87 -5.35 -14.61
CA MET A 95 5.78 -6.49 -14.76
C MET A 95 5.44 -7.35 -15.98
N ARG A 96 4.15 -7.50 -16.30
CA ARG A 96 3.70 -8.09 -17.57
C ARG A 96 4.21 -7.27 -18.77
N GLY A 97 4.15 -5.94 -18.68
CA GLY A 97 4.70 -5.04 -19.70
C GLY A 97 6.21 -5.22 -19.89
N VAL A 98 6.98 -5.27 -18.79
CA VAL A 98 8.42 -5.54 -18.82
C VAL A 98 8.71 -6.90 -19.47
N HIS A 99 8.00 -7.95 -19.08
CA HIS A 99 8.16 -9.28 -19.68
C HIS A 99 7.93 -9.26 -21.20
N HIS A 100 6.89 -8.56 -21.66
CA HIS A 100 6.63 -8.39 -23.08
C HIS A 100 7.76 -7.62 -23.81
N ILE A 101 8.27 -6.53 -23.23
CA ILE A 101 9.36 -5.74 -23.80
C ILE A 101 10.63 -6.59 -23.93
N VAL A 102 11.00 -7.33 -22.88
CA VAL A 102 12.21 -8.16 -22.90
C VAL A 102 12.06 -9.34 -23.87
N ASN A 103 10.92 -10.02 -23.91
CA ASN A 103 10.69 -11.08 -24.90
C ASN A 103 10.82 -10.56 -26.34
N ASN A 104 10.25 -9.39 -26.63
CA ASN A 104 10.38 -8.75 -27.94
C ASN A 104 11.84 -8.38 -28.24
N PHE A 105 12.57 -7.86 -27.26
CA PHE A 105 14.01 -7.60 -27.40
C PHE A 105 14.81 -8.87 -27.69
N LEU A 106 14.59 -9.97 -26.97
CA LEU A 106 15.25 -11.24 -27.21
C LEU A 106 14.97 -11.77 -28.62
N LEU A 107 13.73 -11.64 -29.11
CA LEU A 107 13.38 -11.98 -30.49
C LEU A 107 14.20 -11.14 -31.49
N LYS A 108 14.31 -9.82 -31.29
CA LYS A 108 15.12 -8.95 -32.15
C LYS A 108 16.61 -9.31 -32.12
N MET A 109 17.13 -9.68 -30.94
CA MET A 109 18.51 -10.12 -30.80
C MET A 109 18.80 -11.43 -31.55
N ASN A 110 17.83 -12.35 -31.62
CA ASN A 110 17.96 -13.55 -32.44
C ASN A 110 18.06 -13.21 -33.94
N PHE A 111 17.25 -12.29 -34.44
CA PHE A 111 17.37 -11.81 -35.83
C PHE A 111 18.72 -11.11 -36.08
N PHE A 112 19.17 -10.28 -35.14
CA PHE A 112 20.46 -9.62 -35.25
C PHE A 112 21.62 -10.62 -35.30
N LYS A 113 21.58 -11.66 -34.47
CA LYS A 113 22.54 -12.77 -34.51
C LYS A 113 22.59 -13.41 -35.90
N GLU A 114 21.44 -13.62 -36.53
CA GLU A 114 21.36 -14.22 -37.87
C GLU A 114 22.04 -13.34 -38.94
N ILE A 115 21.74 -12.04 -38.94
CA ILE A 115 22.39 -11.06 -39.83
C ILE A 115 23.92 -11.04 -39.66
N VAL A 116 24.40 -11.02 -38.41
CA VAL A 116 25.83 -11.03 -38.11
C VAL A 116 26.48 -12.33 -38.59
N SER A 117 25.81 -13.47 -38.39
CA SER A 117 26.27 -14.78 -38.83
C SER A 117 26.40 -14.88 -40.36
N GLU A 118 25.44 -14.33 -41.11
CA GLU A 118 25.46 -14.33 -42.57
C GLU A 118 26.55 -13.41 -43.14
N SER A 119 26.77 -12.26 -42.50
CA SER A 119 27.76 -11.27 -42.95
C SER A 119 29.20 -11.77 -42.86
N LYS A 120 29.47 -12.81 -42.07
CA LYS A 120 30.82 -13.28 -41.69
C LYS A 120 31.73 -12.18 -41.13
N ALA A 121 31.18 -11.04 -40.73
CA ALA A 121 31.94 -9.90 -40.19
C ALA A 121 32.52 -10.17 -38.80
N VAL A 122 31.99 -11.21 -38.13
CA VAL A 122 32.31 -11.59 -36.76
C VAL A 122 32.67 -13.08 -36.74
N ASN A 123 33.63 -13.46 -35.90
CA ASN A 123 34.06 -14.85 -35.77
C ASN A 123 33.02 -15.71 -35.01
N GLN A 124 33.18 -17.03 -35.12
CA GLN A 124 32.25 -18.00 -34.52
C GLN A 124 32.18 -17.91 -32.99
N GLU A 125 33.31 -17.62 -32.33
CA GLU A 125 33.40 -17.50 -30.87
C GLU A 125 32.50 -16.38 -30.32
N VAL A 126 32.49 -15.22 -30.99
CA VAL A 126 31.62 -14.10 -30.58
C VAL A 126 30.14 -14.42 -30.85
N ILE A 127 29.82 -15.13 -31.93
CA ILE A 127 28.44 -15.59 -32.21
C ILE A 127 27.96 -16.56 -31.12
N GLU A 128 28.82 -17.48 -30.67
CA GLU A 128 28.53 -18.39 -29.57
C GLU A 128 28.30 -17.65 -28.25
N SER A 129 29.12 -16.64 -27.97
CA SER A 129 28.95 -15.77 -26.80
C SER A 129 27.60 -15.06 -26.81
N ILE A 130 27.21 -14.44 -27.94
CA ILE A 130 25.90 -13.79 -28.11
C ILE A 130 24.76 -14.79 -27.87
N ASN A 131 24.87 -15.98 -28.46
CA ASN A 131 23.85 -17.02 -28.31
C ASN A 131 23.69 -17.45 -26.84
N LYS A 132 24.80 -17.63 -26.13
CA LYS A 132 24.81 -17.96 -24.71
C LYS A 132 24.13 -16.86 -23.89
N THR A 133 24.47 -15.59 -24.12
CA THR A 133 23.86 -14.46 -23.39
C THR A 133 22.36 -14.34 -23.64
N ILE A 134 21.90 -14.51 -24.89
CA ILE A 134 20.45 -14.50 -25.21
C ILE A 134 19.73 -15.62 -24.47
N PHE A 135 20.31 -16.84 -24.48
CA PHE A 135 19.73 -17.99 -23.81
C PHE A 135 19.67 -17.84 -22.28
N GLU A 136 20.78 -17.42 -21.66
CA GLU A 136 20.84 -17.17 -20.21
C GLU A 136 19.82 -16.10 -19.79
N THR A 137 19.72 -15.01 -20.55
CA THR A 137 18.74 -13.94 -20.29
C THR A 137 17.30 -14.44 -20.39
N ALA A 138 16.99 -15.27 -21.39
CA ALA A 138 15.66 -15.87 -21.55
C ALA A 138 15.29 -16.78 -20.37
N GLU A 139 16.24 -17.60 -19.91
CA GLU A 139 16.05 -18.49 -18.76
C GLU A 139 15.88 -17.72 -17.44
N GLU A 140 16.62 -16.64 -17.22
CA GLU A 140 16.43 -15.75 -16.07
C GLU A 140 15.05 -15.09 -16.08
N LEU A 141 14.60 -14.60 -17.24
CA LEU A 141 13.28 -14.00 -17.38
C LEU A 141 12.16 -15.00 -17.10
N LYS A 142 12.32 -16.26 -17.52
CA LYS A 142 11.38 -17.36 -17.24
C LYS A 142 11.34 -17.74 -15.76
N LYS A 143 12.48 -17.71 -15.08
CA LYS A 143 12.54 -17.91 -13.61
C LYS A 143 11.78 -16.80 -12.88
N LEU A 144 11.93 -15.56 -13.34
CA LEU A 144 11.21 -14.40 -12.81
C LEU A 144 9.70 -14.46 -13.04
N SER A 145 9.25 -14.92 -14.21
CA SER A 145 7.81 -15.02 -14.52
C SER A 145 7.08 -16.08 -13.71
N ASN A 146 7.79 -17.11 -13.24
CA ASN A 146 7.22 -18.23 -12.50
C ASN A 146 7.15 -18.00 -10.97
N ILE A 147 7.49 -16.80 -10.49
CA ILE A 147 7.44 -16.49 -9.05
C ILE A 147 6.00 -16.19 -8.63
N GLU A 148 5.36 -17.15 -7.96
CA GLU A 148 4.09 -16.91 -7.27
C GLU A 148 4.28 -16.04 -6.03
N ASN A 149 3.46 -14.98 -5.97
CA ASN A 149 3.45 -13.96 -4.92
C ASN A 149 4.84 -13.31 -4.71
N PRO A 150 5.22 -12.38 -5.62
CA PRO A 150 6.54 -11.75 -5.61
C PRO A 150 6.77 -10.94 -4.34
N SER A 151 7.74 -11.38 -3.54
CA SER A 151 8.31 -10.62 -2.42
C SER A 151 9.75 -10.21 -2.76
N ASP A 152 10.24 -9.14 -2.13
CA ASP A 152 11.64 -8.69 -2.30
C ASP A 152 12.62 -9.86 -2.11
N GLU A 153 12.40 -10.67 -1.07
CA GLU A 153 13.22 -11.84 -0.79
C GLU A 153 13.16 -12.91 -1.90
N LYS A 154 11.97 -13.21 -2.43
CA LYS A 154 11.79 -14.21 -3.49
C LYS A 154 12.36 -13.73 -4.82
N ILE A 155 12.15 -12.47 -5.18
CA ILE A 155 12.73 -11.84 -6.36
C ILE A 155 14.26 -11.86 -6.23
N ARG A 156 14.80 -11.45 -5.09
CA ARG A 156 16.24 -11.46 -4.88
C ARG A 156 16.84 -12.86 -4.93
N LYS A 157 16.17 -13.86 -4.36
CA LYS A 157 16.60 -15.26 -4.45
C LYS A 157 16.51 -15.84 -5.86
N ALA A 158 15.59 -15.36 -6.69
CA ALA A 158 15.45 -15.83 -8.07
C ALA A 158 16.46 -15.19 -9.02
N VAL A 159 16.79 -13.90 -8.82
CA VAL A 159 17.70 -13.12 -9.68
C VAL A 159 19.15 -13.19 -9.21
N TYR A 160 19.39 -13.06 -7.90
CA TYR A 160 20.74 -12.90 -7.34
C TYR A 160 21.33 -14.19 -6.73
N LYS A 161 20.72 -15.36 -6.96
CA LYS A 161 21.24 -16.64 -6.42
C LYS A 161 22.68 -16.96 -6.87
N ASN A 162 23.17 -16.33 -7.92
CA ASN A 162 24.53 -16.50 -8.45
C ASN A 162 25.50 -15.35 -8.14
N THR A 163 25.08 -14.28 -7.45
CA THR A 163 26.03 -13.23 -7.03
C THR A 163 26.65 -13.57 -5.67
N LYS A 164 27.64 -14.48 -5.69
CA LYS A 164 28.75 -14.38 -4.74
C LYS A 164 29.61 -13.17 -5.13
N ALA A 165 29.22 -11.97 -4.75
CA ALA A 165 30.13 -10.84 -4.62
C ALA A 165 29.40 -9.72 -3.88
N GLY A 166 29.97 -9.32 -2.75
CA GLY A 166 29.53 -8.16 -2.00
C GLY A 166 29.60 -6.89 -2.83
N TYR A 167 28.64 -6.02 -2.55
CA TYR A 167 28.82 -4.58 -2.51
C TYR A 167 28.45 -4.13 -1.10
#